data_AF-A0A1C5G1Y6-F1
#
_entry.id   AF-A0A1C5G1Y6-F1
#
_cell.length_a   1.000
_cell.length_b   1.000
_cell.length_c   1.000
_cell.angle_alpha   90.00
_cell.angle_beta   90.00
_cell.angle_gamma   90.00
#
_symmetry.space_group_name_H-M   'P 1'
#
loop_
_entity.id
_entity.type
_entity.pdbx_description
1 polymer ?
#
loop_
_entity_poly.entity_id
_entity_poly.type
_entity_poly.pdbx_seq_one_letter_code
_entity_poly.pdbx_strand_id
1 'polypeptide(L)' 'TAMVFGELYRNGAEWKFRAVGQGYASGLVGIAKDFGVNV' A
#
# COMPACT_ATOMS: atom_id res chain seq x y z
N THR A 1 -1.90 13.59 -5.74
CA THR A 1 -0.81 13.00 -4.95
C THR A 1 -1.41 11.95 -4.02
N ALA A 2 -0.72 10.85 -3.76
CA ALA A 2 -1.18 9.79 -2.84
C ALA A 2 0.00 9.18 -2.07
N MET A 3 -0.24 8.45 -0.99
CA MET A 3 0.79 7.83 -0.16
C MET A 3 0.32 6.49 0.39
N VAL A 4 1.22 5.49 0.40
CA VAL A 4 1.05 4.26 1.18
C VAL A 4 1.53 4.54 2.61
N PHE A 5 0.59 4.63 3.55
CA PHE A 5 0.88 4.91 4.95
C PHE A 5 1.58 3.73 5.65
N GLY A 6 1.10 2.52 5.41
CA GLY A 6 1.68 1.31 5.99
C GLY A 6 0.98 0.07 5.49
N GLU A 7 1.54 -1.07 5.86
CA GLU A 7 1.10 -2.39 5.44
C GLU A 7 0.82 -3.25 6.67
N LEU A 8 -0.29 -3.98 6.63
CA LEU A 8 -0.54 -5.05 7.57
C LEU A 8 -0.13 -6.37 6.92
N TYR A 9 0.77 -7.12 7.56
CA TYR A 9 1.28 -8.38 7.03
C TYR A 9 1.16 -9.48 8.07
N ARG A 10 1.01 -10.72 7.60
CA ARG A 10 0.90 -11.89 8.45
C ARG A 10 2.29 -12.38 8.84
N ASN A 11 2.52 -12.62 10.13
CA ASN A 11 3.74 -13.25 10.64
C ASN A 11 3.32 -14.47 11.48
N GLY A 12 3.36 -15.65 10.85
CA GLY A 12 2.80 -16.87 11.42
C GLY A 12 1.28 -16.78 11.54
N ALA A 13 0.76 -16.96 12.75
CA ALA A 13 -0.67 -16.85 13.04
C ALA A 13 -1.11 -15.39 13.33
N GLU A 14 -0.18 -14.47 13.51
CA GLU A 14 -0.44 -13.10 13.93
C GLU A 14 -0.41 -12.10 12.77
N TRP A 15 -1.03 -10.94 13.01
CA TRP A 15 -0.93 -9.77 12.14
C TRP A 15 0.03 -8.75 12.73
N LYS A 16 0.90 -8.21 11.88
CA LYS A 16 1.86 -7.17 12.25
C LYS A 16 1.70 -5.97 11.32
N PHE A 17 1.89 -4.78 11.88
CA PHE A 17 1.86 -3.53 11.12
C PHE A 17 3.30 -3.09 10.80
N ARG A 18 3.52 -2.58 9.58
CA ARG A 18 4.74 -1.92 9.14
C ARG A 18 4.40 -0.53 8.61
N ALA A 19 4.98 0.50 9.21
CA ALA A 19 4.93 1.85 8.64
C ALA A 19 5.81 1.91 7.38
N VAL A 20 5.29 2.47 6.28
CA VAL A 20 5.99 2.54 4.98
C VAL A 20 6.26 3.99 4.59
N GLY A 21 5.23 4.82 4.47
CA GLY A 21 5.37 6.25 4.14
C GLY A 21 5.85 6.53 2.71
N GLN A 22 5.51 5.68 1.74
CA GLN A 22 5.94 5.83 0.35
C GLN A 22 4.97 6.72 -0.44
N GLY A 23 5.49 7.82 -1.01
CA GLY A 23 4.73 8.72 -1.86
C GLY A 23 4.56 8.21 -3.30
N TYR A 24 3.39 8.45 -3.88
CA TYR A 24 3.05 8.12 -5.27
C TYR A 24 2.72 9.41 -6.04
N ALA A 25 3.60 9.76 -6.97
CA ALA A 25 3.44 10.93 -7.85
C ALA A 25 2.26 10.77 -8.82
N SER A 26 1.98 9.54 -9.25
CA SER A 26 0.85 9.15 -10.11
C SER A 26 -0.51 9.15 -9.39
N GLY A 27 -0.55 9.46 -8.09
CA GLY A 27 -1.78 9.51 -7.30
C GLY A 27 -2.44 8.14 -7.10
N LEU A 28 -3.70 8.15 -6.70
CA LEU A 28 -4.43 6.92 -6.31
C LEU A 28 -4.58 5.92 -7.47
N VAL A 29 -4.70 6.41 -8.70
CA VAL A 29 -4.81 5.56 -9.90
C VAL A 29 -3.52 4.77 -10.15
N GLY A 30 -2.35 5.37 -9.88
CA GLY A 30 -1.08 4.65 -9.96
C GLY A 30 -1.00 3.51 -8.93
N ILE A 31 -1.39 3.81 -7.69
CA ILE A 31 -1.47 2.80 -6.63
C ILE A 31 -2.42 1.67 -7.04
N ALA A 32 -3.63 2.00 -7.50
CA ALA A 32 -4.62 0.99 -7.89
C ALA A 32 -4.08 0.03 -8.98
N LYS A 33 -3.40 0.55 -10.00
CA LYS A 33 -2.80 -0.24 -11.06
C LYS A 33 -1.67 -1.14 -10.58
N ASP A 34 -0.79 -0.63 -9.71
CA ASP A 34 0.33 -1.40 -9.16
C ASP A 34 -0.17 -2.57 -8.28
N PHE A 35 -1.32 -2.42 -7.63
CA PHE A 35 -1.99 -3.48 -6.88
C PHE A 35 -2.95 -4.36 -7.73
N GLY A 36 -2.97 -4.18 -9.06
CA GLY A 36 -3.75 -5.01 -9.98
C GLY A 36 -5.26 -4.72 -9.95
N VAL A 37 -5.68 -3.59 -9.40
CA VAL A 37 -7.09 -3.16 -9.39
C VAL A 37 -7.44 -2.63 -10.78
N ASN A 38 -8.52 -3.15 -11.35
CA ASN A 38 -9.07 -2.63 -12.59
C ASN A 38 -9.88 -1.36 -12.26
N VAL A 39 -9.33 -0.20 -12.65
CA VAL A 39 -9.84 1.15 -12.32
C VAL A 39 -10.18 1.93 -13.58
#